data_AF-A0A1Y1JWX9-F1
#
_entry.id   AF-A0A1Y1JWX9-F1
#
_cell.length_a   1.000
_cell.length_b   1.000
_cell.length_c   1.000
_cell.angle_alpha   90.00
_cell.angle_beta   90.00
_cell.angle_gamma   90.00
#
_symmetry.space_group_name_H-M   'P 1'
#
loop_
_entity.id
_entity.type
_entity.pdbx_description
1 polymer ?
#
loop_
_entity_poly.entity_id
_entity_poly.type
_entity_poly.pdbx_seq_one_letter_code
_entity_poly.pdbx_strand_id
1 'polypeptide(L)'
;MSTEPEVKEDVFARLLDVNIINKKYFYGDCKNLLLYLDYINKNYLNNDIESSCKYFNYMLKYTLNINNISKKSTKDAYNNMITQLDGNHTFSVPNICKSYAKDISDDTFQKFDNLNKLYTTIERESGTCKKNSACFNIYTSNLLYCKNMNNISYCQELDLLKHQYIENSVHEPVNKEASEIRTSSFPTYIRTVFLTLTITTFAISTIIFILYKIIFRTIVSENKKTFLIKKMKNILHFWIHSRAHTKIIIIRIIE
;
A
#
# COMPACT_ATOMS: atom_id res chain seq x y z
N MET A 1 -3.17 0.23 -38.43
CA MET A 1 -2.28 -0.56 -37.56
C MET A 1 -2.42 0.02 -36.17
N SER A 2 -3.45 -0.42 -35.43
CA SER A 2 -3.73 0.04 -34.07
C SER A 2 -2.69 -0.56 -33.11
N THR A 3 -2.24 0.25 -32.17
CA THR A 3 -1.22 -0.17 -31.21
C THR A 3 -1.84 -1.13 -30.17
N GLU A 4 -1.11 -2.16 -29.76
CA GLU A 4 -1.52 -3.17 -28.77
C GLU A 4 -2.27 -2.66 -27.51
N PRO A 5 -1.99 -1.47 -26.94
CA PRO A 5 -2.79 -0.91 -25.84
C PRO A 5 -4.22 -0.49 -26.21
N GLU A 6 -4.49 -0.01 -27.43
CA GLU A 6 -5.83 0.45 -27.83
C GLU A 6 -6.83 -0.72 -27.96
N VAL A 7 -6.35 -1.90 -28.34
CA VAL A 7 -7.17 -3.12 -28.46
C VAL A 7 -7.61 -3.63 -27.08
N LYS A 8 -6.79 -3.44 -26.04
CA LYS A 8 -7.07 -3.88 -24.66
C LYS A 8 -8.16 -3.03 -23.99
N GLU A 9 -8.16 -1.73 -24.27
CA GLU A 9 -9.11 -0.77 -23.71
C GLU A 9 -10.53 -1.02 -24.28
N ASP A 10 -10.65 -1.24 -25.60
CA ASP A 10 -11.95 -1.43 -26.28
C ASP A 10 -12.66 -2.74 -25.94
N VAL A 11 -11.92 -3.78 -25.53
CA VAL A 11 -12.52 -5.04 -25.05
C VAL A 11 -13.17 -4.81 -23.69
N PHE A 12 -12.46 -4.20 -22.74
CA PHE A 12 -12.95 -4.03 -21.38
C PHE A 12 -14.23 -3.20 -21.28
N ALA A 13 -14.35 -2.13 -22.09
CA ALA A 13 -15.58 -1.34 -22.07
C ALA A 13 -16.80 -2.10 -22.64
N ARG A 14 -16.55 -3.01 -23.59
CA ARG A 14 -17.58 -3.91 -24.11
C ARG A 14 -17.99 -4.97 -23.09
N LEU A 15 -17.06 -5.46 -22.25
CA LEU A 15 -17.35 -6.46 -21.20
C LEU A 15 -18.34 -5.95 -20.14
N LEU A 16 -18.37 -4.63 -19.91
CA LEU A 16 -19.25 -4.02 -18.93
C LEU A 16 -20.63 -3.65 -19.49
N ASP A 17 -20.88 -3.84 -20.78
CA ASP A 17 -22.16 -3.58 -21.48
C ASP A 17 -22.67 -2.15 -21.26
N VAL A 18 -21.84 -1.16 -21.60
CA VAL A 18 -22.06 0.24 -21.24
C VAL A 18 -22.38 1.10 -22.48
N ASN A 19 -23.51 1.79 -22.44
CA ASN A 19 -23.85 2.86 -23.38
C ASN A 19 -23.31 4.19 -22.82
N ILE A 20 -22.05 4.52 -23.12
CA ILE A 20 -21.26 5.50 -22.35
C ILE A 20 -21.36 6.90 -22.95
N ILE A 21 -21.87 7.85 -22.17
CA ILE A 21 -21.87 9.30 -22.50
C ILE A 21 -20.42 9.84 -22.57
N ASN A 22 -19.45 9.22 -21.88
CA ASN A 22 -18.06 9.65 -21.75
C ASN A 22 -17.04 8.50 -21.94
N LYS A 23 -17.06 7.91 -23.13
CA LYS A 23 -16.26 6.73 -23.52
C LYS A 23 -14.75 6.82 -23.16
N LYS A 24 -14.13 8.01 -23.32
CA LYS A 24 -12.69 8.22 -23.06
C LYS A 24 -12.29 8.10 -21.59
N TYR A 25 -13.07 8.67 -20.67
CA TYR A 25 -12.77 8.63 -19.23
C TYR A 25 -12.91 7.21 -18.69
N PHE A 26 -13.98 6.53 -19.12
CA PHE A 26 -14.19 5.14 -18.76
C PHE A 26 -13.04 4.22 -19.18
N TYR A 27 -12.50 4.37 -20.40
CA TYR A 27 -11.32 3.60 -20.82
C TYR A 27 -10.10 3.81 -19.92
N GLY A 28 -9.89 5.04 -19.45
CA GLY A 28 -8.83 5.36 -18.49
C GLY A 28 -9.01 4.61 -17.18
N ASP A 29 -10.23 4.60 -16.63
CA ASP A 29 -10.55 3.88 -15.38
C ASP A 29 -10.38 2.37 -15.55
N CYS A 30 -10.85 1.82 -16.67
CA CYS A 30 -10.70 0.41 -17.03
C CYS A 30 -9.23 -0.01 -17.11
N LYS A 31 -8.39 0.81 -17.74
CA LYS A 31 -6.94 0.60 -17.82
C LYS A 31 -6.31 0.59 -16.44
N ASN A 32 -6.67 1.52 -15.57
CA ASN A 32 -6.14 1.59 -14.20
C ASN A 32 -6.52 0.36 -13.37
N LEU A 33 -7.76 -0.12 -13.50
CA LEU A 33 -8.23 -1.36 -12.87
C LEU A 33 -7.40 -2.56 -13.33
N LEU A 34 -7.15 -2.70 -14.64
CA LEU A 34 -6.35 -3.79 -15.20
C LEU A 34 -4.90 -3.74 -14.75
N LEU A 35 -4.28 -2.56 -14.77
CA LEU A 35 -2.90 -2.38 -14.31
C LEU A 35 -2.76 -2.73 -12.83
N TYR A 36 -3.73 -2.33 -12.01
CA TYR A 36 -3.72 -2.65 -10.59
C TYR A 36 -3.88 -4.16 -10.36
N LEU A 37 -4.78 -4.82 -11.08
CA LEU A 37 -4.99 -6.26 -10.97
C LEU A 37 -3.78 -7.08 -11.46
N ASP A 38 -3.12 -6.63 -12.53
CA ASP A 38 -1.84 -7.19 -13.00
C ASP A 38 -0.73 -6.99 -11.95
N TYR A 39 -0.68 -5.83 -11.30
CA TYR A 39 0.23 -5.57 -10.19
C TYR A 39 0.00 -6.54 -9.02
N ILE A 40 -1.24 -6.78 -8.60
CA ILE A 40 -1.57 -7.76 -7.56
C ILE A 40 -1.09 -9.16 -7.99
N ASN A 41 -1.43 -9.56 -9.23
CA ASN A 41 -1.10 -10.87 -9.76
C ASN A 41 0.42 -11.11 -9.82
N LYS A 42 1.21 -10.09 -10.14
CA LYS A 42 2.68 -10.18 -10.19
C LYS A 42 3.35 -10.16 -8.81
N ASN A 43 2.71 -9.54 -7.81
CA ASN A 43 3.28 -9.31 -6.48
C ASN A 43 2.59 -10.11 -5.36
N TYR A 44 1.81 -11.15 -5.70
CA TYR A 44 0.98 -11.91 -4.76
C TYR A 44 1.76 -12.53 -3.59
N LEU A 45 3.06 -12.83 -3.76
CA LEU A 45 3.90 -13.37 -2.70
C LEU A 45 4.33 -12.33 -1.64
N ASN A 46 4.25 -11.04 -1.99
CA ASN A 46 4.77 -9.94 -1.19
C ASN A 46 3.67 -9.04 -0.62
N ASN A 47 2.43 -9.16 -1.10
CA ASN A 47 1.31 -8.31 -0.73
C ASN A 47 0.25 -9.14 0.00
N ASP A 48 -0.47 -8.50 0.93
CA ASP A 48 -1.75 -9.03 1.39
C ASP A 48 -2.74 -9.00 0.22
N ILE A 49 -2.93 -10.17 -0.38
CA ILE A 49 -3.83 -10.38 -1.52
C ILE A 49 -5.25 -9.99 -1.13
N GLU A 50 -5.68 -10.29 0.10
CA GLU A 50 -7.04 -9.98 0.55
C GLU A 50 -7.26 -8.47 0.59
N SER A 51 -6.37 -7.72 1.26
CA SER A 51 -6.47 -6.26 1.33
C SER A 51 -6.35 -5.60 -0.04
N SER A 52 -5.45 -6.09 -0.89
CA SER A 52 -5.29 -5.58 -2.26
C SER A 52 -6.54 -5.81 -3.09
N CYS A 53 -7.15 -7.00 -2.98
CA CYS A 53 -8.38 -7.31 -3.71
C CYS A 53 -9.61 -6.58 -3.15
N LYS A 54 -9.66 -6.29 -1.85
CA LYS A 54 -10.68 -5.40 -1.27
C LYS A 54 -10.58 -3.99 -1.86
N TYR A 55 -9.36 -3.45 -1.98
CA TYR A 55 -9.15 -2.15 -2.62
C TYR A 55 -9.51 -2.17 -4.11
N PHE A 56 -9.15 -3.23 -4.84
CA PHE A 56 -9.60 -3.42 -6.23
C PHE A 56 -11.14 -3.40 -6.35
N ASN A 57 -11.86 -4.12 -5.47
CA ASN A 57 -13.32 -4.09 -5.48
C ASN A 57 -13.87 -2.68 -5.24
N TYR A 58 -13.25 -1.90 -4.34
CA TYR A 58 -13.62 -0.50 -4.14
C TYR A 58 -13.43 0.32 -5.42
N MET A 59 -12.27 0.21 -6.08
CA MET A 59 -12.01 0.92 -7.35
C MET A 59 -13.02 0.53 -8.43
N LEU A 60 -13.38 -0.76 -8.51
CA LEU A 60 -14.37 -1.25 -9.47
C LEU A 60 -15.75 -0.67 -9.16
N LYS A 61 -16.20 -0.71 -7.89
CA LYS A 61 -17.47 -0.08 -7.48
C LYS A 61 -17.49 1.42 -7.77
N TYR A 62 -16.39 2.12 -7.48
CA TYR A 62 -16.24 3.55 -7.77
C TYR A 62 -16.42 3.81 -9.27
N THR A 63 -15.73 3.04 -10.12
CA THR A 63 -15.81 3.14 -11.58
C THR A 63 -17.22 2.87 -12.10
N LEU A 64 -17.91 1.86 -11.56
CA LEU A 64 -19.29 1.56 -11.94
C LEU A 64 -20.24 2.70 -11.55
N ASN A 65 -20.06 3.27 -10.35
CA ASN A 65 -20.89 4.35 -9.83
C ASN A 65 -20.74 5.65 -10.65
N ILE A 66 -19.52 6.11 -10.90
CA ILE A 66 -19.28 7.37 -11.65
C ILE A 66 -19.79 7.29 -13.10
N ASN A 67 -19.88 6.08 -13.66
CA ASN A 67 -20.36 5.84 -15.01
C ASN A 67 -21.86 5.45 -15.05
N ASN A 68 -22.58 5.55 -13.93
CA ASN A 68 -24.00 5.18 -13.79
C ASN A 68 -24.32 3.75 -14.26
N ILE A 69 -23.37 2.83 -14.08
CA ILE A 69 -23.52 1.40 -14.43
C ILE A 69 -24.21 0.71 -13.24
N SER A 70 -25.43 1.15 -12.92
CA SER A 70 -26.08 0.86 -11.63
C SER A 70 -26.66 -0.55 -11.50
N LYS A 71 -26.56 -1.39 -12.56
CA LYS A 71 -27.28 -2.68 -12.64
C LYS A 71 -26.42 -3.91 -12.36
N LYS A 72 -25.11 -3.77 -12.21
CA LYS A 72 -24.22 -4.92 -11.94
C LYS A 72 -23.61 -4.78 -10.55
N SER A 73 -23.76 -5.83 -9.76
CA SER A 73 -23.00 -5.97 -8.51
C SER A 73 -21.49 -5.93 -8.85
N THR A 74 -20.65 -5.48 -7.91
CA THR A 74 -19.19 -5.43 -8.13
C THR A 74 -18.65 -6.83 -8.42
N LYS A 75 -19.23 -7.83 -7.72
CA LYS A 75 -18.93 -9.24 -7.95
C LYS A 75 -19.29 -9.70 -9.36
N ASP A 76 -20.48 -9.36 -9.85
CA ASP A 76 -20.92 -9.76 -11.19
C ASP A 76 -20.13 -9.05 -12.28
N ALA A 77 -19.81 -7.77 -12.08
CA ALA A 77 -18.94 -7.02 -12.99
C ALA A 77 -17.58 -7.71 -13.13
N TYR A 78 -16.93 -8.06 -12.01
CA TYR A 78 -15.65 -8.75 -12.05
C TYR A 78 -15.73 -10.17 -12.63
N ASN A 79 -16.78 -10.93 -12.29
CA ASN A 79 -17.00 -12.25 -12.86
C ASN A 79 -17.15 -12.18 -14.38
N ASN A 80 -17.94 -11.23 -14.90
CA ASN A 80 -18.07 -11.01 -16.33
C ASN A 80 -16.72 -10.66 -16.98
N MET A 81 -15.91 -9.82 -16.32
CA MET A 81 -14.59 -9.46 -16.82
C MET A 81 -13.66 -10.67 -17.00
N ILE A 82 -13.71 -11.64 -16.08
CA ILE A 82 -12.85 -12.84 -16.15
C ILE A 82 -13.41 -13.95 -17.04
N THR A 83 -14.73 -14.03 -17.25
CA THR A 83 -15.37 -15.11 -18.05
C THR A 83 -15.55 -14.76 -19.53
N GLN A 84 -15.76 -13.49 -19.88
CA GLN A 84 -16.08 -13.09 -21.26
C GLN A 84 -14.85 -13.05 -22.20
N LEU A 85 -13.67 -13.49 -21.74
CA LEU A 85 -12.44 -13.51 -22.53
C LEU A 85 -12.04 -14.91 -23.04
N ASP A 86 -12.78 -15.95 -22.65
CA ASP A 86 -12.60 -17.31 -23.14
C ASP A 86 -13.16 -17.44 -24.56
N GLY A 87 -12.36 -17.13 -25.59
CA GLY A 87 -12.82 -17.35 -26.96
C GLY A 87 -11.87 -17.03 -28.11
N ASN A 88 -11.07 -15.96 -28.06
CA ASN A 88 -10.09 -15.63 -29.13
C ASN A 88 -9.23 -14.39 -28.84
N HIS A 89 -9.16 -13.93 -27.58
CA HIS A 89 -8.46 -12.69 -27.23
C HIS A 89 -7.08 -12.97 -26.63
N THR A 90 -6.08 -12.19 -27.03
CA THR A 90 -4.69 -12.23 -26.51
C THR A 90 -4.57 -11.71 -25.08
N PHE A 91 -5.68 -11.34 -24.44
CA PHE A 91 -5.71 -10.70 -23.14
C PHE A 91 -6.58 -11.50 -22.17
N SER A 92 -6.00 -11.87 -21.04
CA SER A 92 -6.69 -12.55 -19.93
C SER A 92 -6.69 -11.61 -18.73
N VAL A 93 -7.86 -11.40 -18.13
CA VAL A 93 -8.00 -10.68 -16.86
C VAL A 93 -7.59 -11.63 -15.73
N PRO A 94 -6.60 -11.28 -14.89
CA PRO A 94 -6.20 -12.16 -13.80
C PRO A 94 -7.37 -12.45 -12.86
N ASN A 95 -7.56 -13.71 -12.49
CA ASN A 95 -8.64 -14.15 -11.59
C ASN A 95 -8.22 -14.14 -10.11
N ILE A 96 -7.06 -13.53 -9.78
CA ILE A 96 -6.45 -13.52 -8.44
C ILE A 96 -7.38 -13.00 -7.34
N CYS A 97 -8.31 -12.10 -7.67
CA CYS A 97 -9.26 -11.53 -6.73
C CYS A 97 -10.61 -12.25 -6.66
N LYS A 98 -10.81 -13.37 -7.38
CA LYS A 98 -12.13 -14.02 -7.52
C LYS A 98 -12.75 -14.44 -6.19
N SER A 99 -11.95 -14.96 -5.26
CA SER A 99 -12.41 -15.35 -3.92
C SER A 99 -12.72 -14.16 -3.01
N TYR A 100 -12.19 -12.99 -3.32
CA TYR A 100 -12.33 -11.76 -2.54
C TYR A 100 -13.34 -10.78 -3.15
N ALA A 101 -13.79 -11.02 -4.37
CA ALA A 101 -14.80 -10.23 -5.07
C ALA A 101 -16.15 -10.33 -4.36
N LYS A 102 -16.48 -9.28 -3.60
CA LYS A 102 -17.71 -9.17 -2.82
C LYS A 102 -18.29 -7.77 -3.00
N ASP A 103 -19.61 -7.68 -2.90
CA ASP A 103 -20.28 -6.39 -2.91
C ASP A 103 -19.97 -5.64 -1.62
N ILE A 104 -19.55 -4.40 -1.81
CA ILE A 104 -19.23 -3.48 -0.73
C ILE A 104 -20.52 -2.74 -0.38
N SER A 105 -20.89 -2.68 0.90
CA SER A 105 -22.02 -1.88 1.34
C SER A 105 -21.80 -0.40 1.06
N ASP A 106 -22.87 0.40 0.98
CA ASP A 106 -22.72 1.84 0.69
C ASP A 106 -21.98 2.59 1.81
N ASP A 107 -22.19 2.18 3.07
CA ASP A 107 -21.42 2.69 4.21
C ASP A 107 -19.92 2.37 4.09
N THR A 108 -19.58 1.12 3.74
CA THR A 108 -18.17 0.74 3.57
C THR A 108 -17.55 1.47 2.37
N PHE A 109 -18.31 1.61 1.28
CA PHE A 109 -17.88 2.36 0.10
C PHE A 109 -17.61 3.82 0.44
N GLN A 110 -18.51 4.48 1.18
CA GLN A 110 -18.35 5.88 1.58
C GLN A 110 -17.10 6.08 2.44
N LYS A 111 -16.79 5.15 3.34
CA LYS A 111 -15.56 5.17 4.14
C LYS A 111 -14.31 5.09 3.26
N PHE A 112 -14.27 4.14 2.33
CA PHE A 112 -13.15 4.04 1.39
C PHE A 112 -13.01 5.29 0.51
N ASP A 113 -14.12 5.79 -0.03
CA ASP A 113 -14.12 6.99 -0.87
C ASP A 113 -13.61 8.22 -0.10
N ASN A 114 -14.04 8.38 1.15
CA ASN A 114 -13.56 9.43 2.04
C ASN A 114 -12.06 9.34 2.32
N LEU A 115 -11.53 8.13 2.59
CA LEU A 115 -10.09 7.91 2.79
C LEU A 115 -9.31 8.17 1.51
N ASN A 116 -9.79 7.68 0.37
CA ASN A 116 -9.16 7.88 -0.93
C ASN A 116 -9.11 9.37 -1.30
N LYS A 117 -10.19 10.13 -1.04
CA LYS A 117 -10.22 11.59 -1.21
C LYS A 117 -9.18 12.30 -0.33
N LEU A 118 -9.02 11.82 0.91
CA LEU A 118 -8.01 12.38 1.82
C LEU A 118 -6.60 12.09 1.30
N TYR A 119 -6.28 10.83 0.97
CA TYR A 119 -4.97 10.43 0.42
C TYR A 119 -4.60 11.19 -0.86
N THR A 120 -5.52 11.25 -1.83
CA THR A 120 -5.28 11.96 -3.10
C THR A 120 -5.10 13.47 -2.90
N THR A 121 -5.71 14.05 -1.87
CA THR A 121 -5.50 15.47 -1.52
C THR A 121 -4.16 15.68 -0.83
N ILE A 122 -3.76 14.77 0.08
CA ILE A 122 -2.43 14.76 0.70
C ILE A 122 -1.33 14.71 -0.37
N GLU A 123 -1.47 13.79 -1.34
CA GLU A 123 -0.51 13.62 -2.43
C GLU A 123 -0.38 14.90 -3.27
N ARG A 124 -1.51 15.56 -3.58
CA ARG A 124 -1.55 16.82 -4.31
C ARG A 124 -0.92 17.99 -3.55
N GLU A 125 -1.04 17.99 -2.21
CA GLU A 125 -0.47 19.00 -1.32
C GLU A 125 0.99 18.69 -0.90
N SER A 126 1.73 17.90 -1.69
CA SER A 126 3.13 17.54 -1.45
C SER A 126 3.39 16.73 -0.17
N GLY A 127 2.38 16.01 0.31
CA GLY A 127 2.53 15.03 1.39
C GLY A 127 2.42 15.61 2.80
N THR A 128 2.17 16.90 2.98
CA THR A 128 1.96 17.47 4.33
C THR A 128 0.70 18.31 4.38
N CYS A 129 -0.19 17.98 5.32
CA CYS A 129 -1.41 18.71 5.59
C CYS A 129 -1.19 19.81 6.61
N LYS A 130 -1.15 21.04 6.12
CA LYS A 130 -1.09 22.23 6.96
C LYS A 130 -2.46 22.52 7.56
N LYS A 131 -2.48 23.16 8.73
CA LYS A 131 -3.73 23.64 9.32
C LYS A 131 -4.46 24.57 8.32
N ASN A 132 -5.78 24.42 8.24
CA ASN A 132 -6.66 25.14 7.32
C ASN A 132 -6.46 24.82 5.82
N SER A 133 -5.65 23.82 5.46
CA SER A 133 -5.56 23.36 4.06
C SER A 133 -6.77 22.52 3.66
N ALA A 134 -6.90 22.22 2.36
CA ALA A 134 -8.02 21.41 1.88
C ALA A 134 -7.95 20.00 2.45
N CYS A 135 -6.78 19.37 2.51
CA CYS A 135 -6.65 18.05 3.13
C CYS A 135 -6.94 18.08 4.64
N PHE A 136 -6.59 19.15 5.36
CA PHE A 136 -6.94 19.29 6.78
C PHE A 136 -8.46 19.40 7.00
N ASN A 137 -9.17 20.11 6.11
CA ASN A 137 -10.63 20.22 6.18
C ASN A 137 -11.32 18.88 5.88
N ILE A 138 -10.81 18.13 4.90
CA ILE A 138 -11.28 16.77 4.59
C ILE A 138 -11.04 15.84 5.78
N TYR A 139 -9.83 15.86 6.35
CA TYR A 139 -9.48 15.09 7.54
C TYR A 139 -10.44 15.39 8.70
N THR A 140 -10.67 16.67 9.01
CA THR A 140 -11.56 17.09 10.10
C THR A 140 -12.99 16.62 9.88
N SER A 141 -13.49 16.68 8.64
CA SER A 141 -14.82 16.18 8.28
C SER A 141 -14.94 14.67 8.49
N ASN A 142 -13.91 13.92 8.08
CA ASN A 142 -13.84 12.47 8.31
C ASN A 142 -13.71 12.11 9.79
N LEU A 143 -13.08 12.97 10.59
CA LEU A 143 -12.98 12.80 12.03
C LEU A 143 -14.35 12.86 12.71
N LEU A 144 -15.19 13.82 12.31
CA LEU A 144 -16.56 13.94 12.80
C LEU A 144 -17.39 12.70 12.41
N TYR A 145 -17.22 12.22 11.18
CA TYR A 145 -17.87 10.99 10.73
C TYR A 145 -17.45 9.77 11.57
N CYS A 146 -16.15 9.63 11.86
CA CYS A 146 -15.62 8.59 12.75
C CYS A 146 -16.28 8.63 14.14
N LYS A 147 -16.39 9.82 14.77
CA LYS A 147 -17.02 9.99 16.10
C LYS A 147 -18.48 9.59 16.11
N ASN A 148 -19.21 9.84 15.03
CA ASN A 148 -20.65 9.56 14.95
C ASN A 148 -20.96 8.08 14.65
N MET A 149 -20.07 7.38 13.95
CA MET A 149 -20.33 6.05 13.40
C MET A 149 -19.72 4.89 14.20
N ASN A 150 -18.93 5.17 15.25
CA ASN A 150 -18.26 4.17 16.10
C ASN A 150 -17.51 3.06 15.32
N ASN A 151 -17.00 3.37 14.11
CA ASN A 151 -16.23 2.41 13.33
C ASN A 151 -14.75 2.48 13.72
N ILE A 152 -14.34 1.58 14.61
CA ILE A 152 -12.99 1.56 15.20
C ILE A 152 -11.91 1.52 14.12
N SER A 153 -12.02 0.63 13.13
CA SER A 153 -11.00 0.48 12.09
C SER A 153 -10.84 1.73 11.22
N TYR A 154 -11.95 2.37 10.85
CA TYR A 154 -11.92 3.64 10.10
C TYR A 154 -11.27 4.77 10.92
N CYS A 155 -11.61 4.86 12.20
CA CYS A 155 -11.03 5.82 13.11
C CYS A 155 -9.52 5.60 13.32
N GLN A 156 -9.09 4.34 13.42
CA GLN A 156 -7.68 3.97 13.54
C GLN A 156 -6.89 4.40 12.30
N GLU A 157 -7.44 4.18 11.10
CA GLU A 157 -6.81 4.61 9.85
C GLU A 157 -6.64 6.14 9.79
N LEU A 158 -7.65 6.90 10.23
CA LEU A 158 -7.56 8.35 10.33
C LEU A 158 -6.50 8.80 11.35
N ASP A 159 -6.30 8.06 12.44
CA ASP A 159 -5.29 8.36 13.45
C ASP A 159 -3.87 8.10 12.91
N LEU A 160 -3.68 7.03 12.13
CA LEU A 160 -2.43 6.77 11.41
C LEU A 160 -2.11 7.91 10.42
N LEU A 161 -3.11 8.32 9.62
CA LEU A 161 -2.99 9.44 8.70
C LEU A 161 -2.64 10.76 9.42
N LYS A 162 -3.23 10.98 10.59
CA LYS A 162 -2.92 12.13 11.44
C LYS A 162 -1.44 12.19 11.78
N HIS A 163 -0.90 11.07 12.25
CA HIS A 163 0.49 10.99 12.66
C HIS A 163 1.48 11.12 11.50
N GLN A 164 1.12 10.63 10.32
CA GLN A 164 2.01 10.65 9.16
C GLN A 164 2.00 11.99 8.42
N TYR A 165 0.84 12.63 8.30
CA TYR A 165 0.66 13.70 7.31
C TYR A 165 0.15 15.02 7.88
N ILE A 166 -0.44 15.06 9.08
CA ILE A 166 -0.99 16.31 9.63
C ILE A 166 0.07 17.06 10.43
N GLU A 167 0.39 18.28 9.98
CA GLU A 167 1.38 19.15 10.63
C GLU A 167 0.87 19.61 12.01
N ASN A 168 1.76 19.60 13.02
CA ASN A 168 1.45 19.93 14.41
C ASN A 168 0.47 18.96 15.11
N SER A 169 0.51 17.66 14.79
CA SER A 169 -0.26 16.59 15.43
C SER A 169 0.15 16.27 16.88
N VAL A 170 0.44 17.31 17.69
CA VAL A 170 0.76 17.18 19.12
C VAL A 170 -0.46 16.64 19.87
N HIS A 171 -0.37 15.36 20.25
CA HIS A 171 -0.94 14.66 21.41
C HIS A 171 -2.43 14.66 21.78
N GLU A 172 -3.37 15.07 20.93
CA GLU A 172 -4.78 14.74 21.21
C GLU A 172 -5.24 13.47 20.47
N PRO A 173 -5.44 12.33 21.14
CA PRO A 173 -6.04 11.15 20.52
C PRO A 173 -7.48 11.46 20.09
N VAL A 174 -7.86 10.96 18.92
CA VAL A 174 -9.13 11.24 18.25
C VAL A 174 -10.36 10.79 19.06
N ASN A 175 -10.20 9.81 19.96
CA ASN A 175 -11.22 9.30 20.86
C ASN A 175 -10.60 8.93 22.22
N LYS A 176 -10.87 9.70 23.28
CA LYS A 176 -10.48 9.30 24.65
C LYS A 176 -11.16 8.00 25.06
N GLU A 177 -12.45 7.82 24.75
CA GLU A 177 -13.25 6.67 25.20
C GLU A 177 -13.01 5.39 24.37
N ALA A 178 -12.71 5.50 23.07
CA ALA A 178 -12.32 4.33 22.26
C ALA A 178 -10.83 3.95 22.46
N SER A 179 -10.00 4.87 22.96
CA SER A 179 -8.59 4.60 23.26
C SER A 179 -8.37 3.83 24.56
N GLU A 180 -9.34 3.85 25.49
CA GLU A 180 -9.21 3.15 26.77
C GLU A 180 -9.32 1.61 26.63
N ILE A 181 -9.83 1.11 25.50
CA ILE A 181 -9.85 -0.33 25.21
C ILE A 181 -8.68 -0.66 24.27
N ARG A 182 -7.50 -0.84 24.87
CA ARG A 182 -6.21 -1.31 24.29
C ARG A 182 -5.19 -0.28 23.79
N THR A 183 -5.01 0.85 24.47
CA THR A 183 -3.64 1.43 24.54
C THR A 183 -2.79 0.70 25.59
N SER A 184 -2.67 -0.63 25.48
CA SER A 184 -1.72 -1.40 26.28
C SER A 184 -0.38 -1.43 25.55
N SER A 185 0.57 -0.61 25.98
CA SER A 185 2.03 -0.79 25.84
C SER A 185 2.67 -0.91 24.44
N PHE A 186 1.90 -1.03 23.35
CA PHE A 186 2.42 -1.40 22.03
C PHE A 186 3.32 -0.34 21.37
N PRO A 187 3.00 0.98 21.37
CA PRO A 187 3.82 1.99 20.71
C PRO A 187 5.16 2.21 21.42
N THR A 188 5.15 2.17 22.76
CA THR A 188 6.35 2.32 23.59
C THR A 188 7.25 1.10 23.46
N TYR A 189 6.66 -0.10 23.36
CA TYR A 189 7.38 -1.35 23.16
C TYR A 189 8.04 -1.40 21.77
N ILE A 190 7.32 -1.08 20.69
CA ILE A 190 7.91 -1.04 19.33
C ILE A 190 9.04 -0.01 19.25
N ARG A 191 8.84 1.20 19.80
CA ARG A 191 9.88 2.24 19.80
C ARG A 191 11.10 1.81 20.61
N THR A 192 10.88 1.18 21.76
CA THR A 192 11.98 0.65 22.60
C THR A 192 12.73 -0.44 21.87
N VAL A 193 12.02 -1.43 21.31
CA VAL A 193 12.59 -2.56 20.55
C VAL A 193 13.38 -2.07 19.33
N PHE A 194 12.85 -1.10 18.59
CA PHE A 194 13.54 -0.53 17.43
C PHE A 194 14.81 0.23 17.83
N LEU A 195 14.76 0.99 18.92
CA LEU A 195 15.93 1.69 19.45
C LEU A 195 16.99 0.71 19.95
N THR A 196 16.61 -0.35 20.69
CA THR A 196 17.57 -1.38 21.12
C THR A 196 18.17 -2.09 19.92
N LEU A 197 17.37 -2.52 18.93
CA LEU A 197 17.87 -3.16 17.70
C LEU A 197 18.86 -2.28 16.95
N THR A 198 18.59 -0.97 16.85
CA THR A 198 19.45 -0.01 16.16
C THR A 198 20.77 0.17 16.90
N ILE A 199 20.72 0.36 18.22
CA ILE A 199 21.89 0.54 19.08
C ILE A 199 22.75 -0.73 19.10
N THR A 200 22.15 -1.91 19.22
CA THR A 200 22.89 -3.18 19.20
C THR A 200 23.55 -3.41 17.85
N THR A 201 22.85 -3.14 16.74
CA THR A 201 23.42 -3.28 15.39
C THR A 201 24.59 -2.32 15.18
N PHE A 202 24.46 -1.08 15.65
CA PHE A 202 25.53 -0.08 15.58
C PHE A 202 26.75 -0.47 16.43
N ALA A 203 26.52 -0.96 17.66
CA ALA A 203 27.57 -1.44 18.55
C ALA A 203 28.33 -2.62 17.94
N ILE A 204 27.62 -3.64 17.43
CA ILE A 204 28.22 -4.80 16.74
C ILE A 204 29.03 -4.34 15.53
N SER A 205 28.49 -3.45 14.72
CA SER A 205 29.19 -2.92 13.54
C SER A 205 30.46 -2.17 13.92
N THR A 206 30.42 -1.39 15.00
CA THR A 206 31.57 -0.63 15.50
C THR A 206 32.65 -1.58 16.05
N ILE A 207 32.27 -2.62 16.78
CA ILE A 207 33.20 -3.65 17.28
C ILE A 207 33.85 -4.39 16.12
N ILE A 208 33.07 -4.83 15.13
CA ILE A 208 33.59 -5.49 13.92
C ILE A 208 34.57 -4.58 13.19
N PHE A 209 34.25 -3.28 13.05
CA PHE A 209 35.13 -2.31 12.41
C PHE A 209 36.46 -2.13 13.16
N ILE A 210 36.43 -2.04 14.49
CA ILE A 210 37.64 -1.94 15.32
C ILE A 210 38.49 -3.21 15.20
N LEU A 211 37.88 -4.39 15.33
CA LEU A 211 38.57 -5.68 15.17
C LEU A 211 39.17 -5.82 13.78
N TYR A 212 38.41 -5.45 12.74
CA TYR A 212 38.89 -5.45 11.37
C TYR A 212 40.09 -4.51 11.20
N LYS A 213 40.04 -3.30 11.78
CA LYS A 213 41.15 -2.34 11.73
C LYS A 213 42.41 -2.86 12.42
N ILE A 214 42.28 -3.53 13.56
CA ILE A 214 43.41 -4.13 14.29
C ILE A 214 43.99 -5.29 13.48
N ILE A 215 43.16 -6.25 13.07
CA ILE A 215 43.57 -7.41 12.27
C ILE A 215 44.20 -6.94 10.95
N PHE A 216 43.63 -5.93 10.28
CA PHE A 216 44.18 -5.36 9.06
C PHE A 216 45.53 -4.72 9.29
N ARG A 217 45.73 -3.97 10.40
CA ARG A 217 47.06 -3.44 10.76
C ARG A 217 48.08 -4.55 11.01
N THR A 218 47.68 -5.64 11.67
CA THR A 218 48.55 -6.80 11.93
C THR A 218 48.87 -7.58 10.65
N ILE A 219 47.89 -7.78 9.76
CA ILE A 219 48.08 -8.53 8.51
C ILE A 219 48.82 -7.70 7.46
N VAL A 220 48.63 -6.39 7.40
CA VAL A 220 49.37 -5.51 6.46
C VAL A 220 50.86 -5.43 6.81
N SER A 221 51.27 -5.92 7.99
CA SER A 221 52.67 -6.16 8.34
C SER A 221 53.30 -7.37 7.62
N GLU A 222 52.51 -8.27 7.03
CA GLU A 222 53.04 -9.38 6.21
C GLU A 222 52.25 -9.53 4.90
N ASN A 223 52.95 -9.29 3.80
CA ASN A 223 52.51 -9.38 2.40
C ASN A 223 51.37 -10.39 2.13
N LYS A 224 50.11 -9.92 1.98
CA LYS A 224 49.06 -10.56 1.15
C LYS A 224 47.82 -9.69 0.93
N LYS A 225 47.95 -8.66 0.07
CA LYS A 225 46.84 -7.79 -0.39
C LYS A 225 45.77 -8.53 -1.22
N THR A 226 46.12 -9.61 -1.91
CA THR A 226 45.25 -10.29 -2.88
C THR A 226 44.19 -11.21 -2.26
N PHE A 227 44.42 -11.77 -1.06
CA PHE A 227 43.46 -12.64 -0.39
C PHE A 227 42.28 -11.88 0.24
N LEU A 228 42.53 -10.65 0.70
CA LEU A 228 41.53 -9.82 1.40
C LEU A 228 40.47 -9.23 0.45
N ILE A 229 40.84 -8.85 -0.77
CA ILE A 229 39.88 -8.32 -1.78
C ILE A 229 38.81 -9.38 -2.11
N LYS A 230 39.20 -10.66 -2.18
CA LYS A 230 38.26 -11.77 -2.45
C LYS A 230 37.31 -12.02 -1.27
N LYS A 231 37.80 -11.90 -0.03
CA LYS A 231 36.99 -12.10 1.18
C LYS A 231 36.03 -10.92 1.45
N MET A 232 36.45 -9.69 1.14
CA MET A 232 35.61 -8.49 1.26
C MET A 232 34.44 -8.48 0.26
N LYS A 233 34.63 -8.98 -0.99
CA LYS A 233 33.52 -9.13 -1.95
C LYS A 233 32.42 -10.06 -1.43
N ASN A 234 32.78 -11.16 -0.76
CA ASN A 234 31.80 -12.11 -0.21
C ASN A 234 31.05 -11.53 1.01
N ILE A 235 31.72 -10.75 1.85
CA ILE A 235 31.08 -10.09 3.01
C ILE A 235 30.17 -8.95 2.55
N LEU A 236 30.56 -8.18 1.52
CA LEU A 236 29.72 -7.12 0.94
C LEU A 236 28.45 -7.71 0.30
N HIS A 237 28.56 -8.86 -0.38
CA HIS A 237 27.41 -9.59 -0.93
C HIS A 237 26.45 -10.06 0.18
N PHE A 238 26.99 -10.57 1.29
CA PHE A 238 26.20 -10.96 2.47
C PHE A 238 25.52 -9.76 3.14
N TRP A 239 26.18 -8.59 3.20
CA TRP A 239 25.63 -7.36 3.76
C TRP A 239 24.51 -6.76 2.90
N ILE A 240 24.64 -6.81 1.57
CA ILE A 240 23.58 -6.39 0.64
C ILE A 240 22.35 -7.31 0.78
N HIS A 241 22.56 -8.62 0.93
CA HIS A 241 21.49 -9.59 1.13
C HIS A 241 20.79 -9.43 2.51
N SER A 242 21.56 -9.17 3.58
CA SER A 242 21.01 -8.96 4.92
C SER A 242 20.17 -7.67 5.03
N ARG A 243 20.58 -6.59 4.34
CA ARG A 243 19.85 -5.31 4.29
C ARG A 243 18.52 -5.40 3.51
N ALA A 244 18.39 -6.36 2.59
CA ALA A 244 17.13 -6.67 1.92
C ALA A 244 16.13 -7.35 2.89
N HIS A 245 16.61 -8.24 3.76
CA HIS A 245 15.77 -8.89 4.78
C HIS A 245 15.31 -7.93 5.89
N THR A 246 16.09 -6.91 6.25
CA THR A 246 15.67 -5.94 7.29
C THR A 246 14.51 -5.05 6.82
N LYS A 247 14.38 -4.79 5.51
CA LYS A 247 13.21 -4.10 4.95
C LYS A 247 11.94 -4.95 5.01
N ILE A 248 12.06 -6.28 4.93
CA ILE A 248 10.95 -7.24 5.01
C ILE A 248 10.45 -7.39 6.46
N ILE A 249 11.33 -7.29 7.46
CA ILE A 249 10.96 -7.38 8.88
C ILE A 249 10.20 -6.12 9.35
N ILE A 250 10.49 -4.95 8.78
CA ILE A 250 9.75 -3.71 9.10
C ILE A 250 8.31 -3.73 8.57
N ILE A 251 8.04 -4.48 7.49
CA ILE A 251 6.68 -4.65 6.95
C ILE A 251 5.83 -5.58 7.84
N ARG A 252 6.44 -6.51 8.59
CA ARG A 252 5.72 -7.43 9.50
C ARG A 252 5.40 -6.87 10.88
N ILE A 253 5.82 -5.64 11.19
CA ILE A 253 5.57 -4.98 12.50
C ILE A 253 4.39 -3.98 12.40
N ILE A 254 3.76 -3.85 11.22
CA ILE A 254 2.61 -2.98 10.96
C ILE A 254 1.32 -3.82 10.73
N GLU A 255 1.24 -5.00 11.33
CA GLU A 255 0.00 -5.77 11.52
C GLU A 255 -0.16 -6.12 13.00
#